data_AF-A0A453EZC5-F1
#
_entry.id   AF-A0A453EZC5-F1
#
_cell.length_a   1.000
_cell.length_b   1.000
_cell.length_c   1.000
_cell.angle_alpha   90.00
_cell.angle_beta   90.00
_cell.angle_gamma   90.00
#
_symmetry.space_group_name_H-M   'P 1'
#
loop_
_entity.id
_entity.type
_entity.pdbx_description
1 polymer ?
#
loop_
_entity_poly.entity_id
_entity_poly.type
_entity_poly.pdbx_seq_one_letter_code
_entity_poly.pdbx_strand_id
1 'polypeptide(L)'
;MMSGRRSMDKNRPNGEHNLVEWARPYLGERRRFYRLVDPRLEGNFSIKGAQKTAQLAHACLSRDPKARPLMSQVVEVLKPLPNLKDMASSSYFFQSMRQERAASLGNPNGSQSMKAQSTFARNGVQPMRSLSYGPHASPYRQSPRPNDKQP
;
A
#
# COMPACT_ATOMS: atom_id res chain seq x y z
N MET A 1 4.09 17.15 -10.95
CA MET A 1 3.07 17.29 -9.89
C MET A 1 2.59 15.90 -9.48
N MET A 2 2.54 15.58 -8.18
CA MET A 2 2.33 14.19 -7.72
C MET A 2 0.86 13.82 -7.50
N SER A 3 0.04 14.68 -6.88
CA SER A 3 -1.31 14.33 -6.40
C SER A 3 -2.48 14.77 -7.28
N GLY A 4 -2.25 15.69 -8.23
CA GLY A 4 -3.31 16.24 -9.08
C GLY A 4 -4.38 17.05 -8.34
N ARG A 5 -4.22 17.28 -7.04
CA ARG A 5 -5.14 18.05 -6.19
C ARG A 5 -4.70 19.52 -6.12
N ARG A 6 -5.66 20.43 -5.91
CA ARG A 6 -5.40 21.84 -5.60
C ARG A 6 -4.85 21.97 -4.18
N SER A 7 -4.07 23.03 -3.92
CA SER A 7 -3.52 23.33 -2.60
C SER A 7 -4.62 23.61 -1.57
N MET A 8 -5.66 24.34 -1.98
CA MET A 8 -6.88 24.61 -1.22
C MET A 8 -8.10 24.23 -2.06
N ASP A 9 -9.01 23.43 -1.50
CA ASP A 9 -10.23 22.97 -2.15
C ASP A 9 -11.41 22.96 -1.17
N LYS A 10 -12.27 24.00 -1.22
CA LYS A 10 -13.40 24.15 -0.29
C LYS A 10 -14.57 23.19 -0.55
N ASN A 11 -14.54 22.46 -1.68
CA ASN A 11 -15.59 21.52 -2.05
C ASN A 11 -15.32 20.11 -1.50
N ARG A 12 -14.20 19.91 -0.80
CA ARG A 12 -13.83 18.65 -0.16
C ARG A 12 -14.46 18.54 1.23
N PRO A 13 -14.46 17.35 1.85
CA PRO A 13 -14.87 17.21 3.24
C PRO A 13 -13.96 17.98 4.20
N ASN A 14 -14.48 18.27 5.41
CA ASN A 14 -13.71 18.85 6.50
C ASN A 14 -12.44 18.01 6.76
N GLY A 15 -11.29 18.68 6.85
CA GLY A 15 -9.98 18.05 7.01
C GLY A 15 -9.26 17.71 5.69
N GLU A 16 -9.95 17.77 4.54
CA GLU A 16 -9.33 17.59 3.21
C GLU A 16 -9.22 18.89 2.40
N HIS A 17 -9.68 20.02 2.94
CA HIS A 17 -9.60 21.31 2.24
C HIS A 17 -8.16 21.75 1.96
N ASN A 18 -7.25 21.52 2.91
CA ASN A 18 -5.84 21.87 2.79
C ASN A 18 -5.05 20.62 2.37
N LEU A 19 -4.36 20.71 1.24
CA LEU A 19 -3.62 19.59 0.68
C LEU A 19 -2.51 19.09 1.61
N VAL A 20 -1.82 20.01 2.30
CA VAL A 20 -0.71 19.67 3.20
C VAL A 20 -1.23 18.92 4.43
N GLU A 21 -2.29 19.41 5.05
CA GLU A 21 -2.95 18.75 6.19
C GLU A 21 -3.38 17.32 5.82
N TRP A 22 -4.06 17.15 4.68
CA TRP A 22 -4.45 15.84 4.17
C TRP A 22 -3.26 14.94 3.83
N ALA A 23 -2.20 15.49 3.24
CA ALA A 23 -1.06 14.70 2.75
C ALA A 23 -0.10 14.27 3.87
N ARG A 24 -0.01 15.04 4.95
CA ARG A 24 0.94 14.86 6.07
C ARG A 24 1.02 13.43 6.60
N PRO A 25 -0.08 12.71 6.89
CA PRO A 25 -0.01 11.33 7.39
C PRO A 25 0.58 10.33 6.37
N TYR A 26 0.57 10.65 5.08
CA TYR A 26 1.04 9.75 4.03
C TYR A 26 2.49 10.03 3.60
N LEU A 27 2.97 11.27 3.81
CA LEU A 27 4.32 11.70 3.43
C LEU A 27 5.43 11.07 4.29
N GLY A 28 5.12 10.67 5.54
CA GLY A 28 6.09 10.06 6.45
C GLY A 28 6.33 8.56 6.23
N GLU A 29 5.45 7.87 5.49
CA GLU A 29 5.50 6.41 5.36
C GLU A 29 5.84 5.94 3.95
N ARG A 30 6.90 5.15 3.83
CA ARG A 30 7.41 4.62 2.54
C ARG A 30 6.39 3.84 1.72
N ARG A 31 5.38 3.24 2.34
CA ARG A 31 4.35 2.43 1.66
C ARG A 31 3.04 3.17 1.42
N ARG A 32 2.77 4.27 2.13
CA ARG A 32 1.49 4.98 2.02
C ARG A 32 1.45 6.05 0.93
N PHE A 33 2.60 6.37 0.31
CA PHE A 33 2.66 7.39 -0.74
C PHE A 33 1.76 7.08 -1.94
N TYR A 34 1.41 5.82 -2.22
CA TYR A 34 0.48 5.48 -3.30
C TYR A 34 -0.90 6.13 -3.16
N ARG A 35 -1.32 6.52 -1.93
CA ARG A 35 -2.56 7.29 -1.71
C ARG A 35 -2.44 8.75 -2.12
N LEU A 36 -1.22 9.28 -2.18
CA LEU A 36 -0.92 10.65 -2.59
C LEU A 36 -0.81 10.80 -4.10
N VAL A 37 -0.55 9.73 -4.85
CA VAL A 37 -0.34 9.79 -6.29
C VAL A 37 -1.67 10.01 -7.01
N ASP A 38 -1.68 10.90 -8.01
CA ASP A 38 -2.84 11.17 -8.85
C ASP A 38 -3.31 9.86 -9.53
N PRO A 39 -4.55 9.41 -9.27
CA PRO A 39 -5.11 8.21 -9.89
C PRO A 39 -5.07 8.25 -11.43
N ARG A 40 -5.13 9.45 -12.03
CA ARG A 40 -5.09 9.64 -13.49
C ARG A 40 -3.73 9.34 -14.11
N LEU A 41 -2.69 9.13 -13.31
CA LEU A 41 -1.41 8.65 -13.81
C LEU A 41 -1.44 7.16 -14.16
N GLU A 42 -2.43 6.40 -13.68
CA GLU A 42 -2.68 5.00 -14.05
C GLU A 42 -1.47 4.04 -13.95
N GLY A 43 -0.48 4.37 -13.11
CA GLY A 43 0.75 3.58 -12.97
C GLY A 43 1.90 4.03 -13.87
N ASN A 44 1.70 5.07 -14.67
CA ASN A 44 2.72 5.72 -15.49
C ASN A 44 3.59 6.68 -14.65
N PHE A 45 4.20 6.14 -13.60
CA PHE A 45 5.14 6.84 -12.76
C PHE A 45 6.18 5.87 -12.21
N SER A 46 7.39 6.36 -11.96
CA SER A 46 8.43 5.60 -11.27
C SER A 46 8.08 5.45 -9.78
N ILE A 47 8.08 4.23 -9.25
CA ILE A 47 7.83 3.96 -7.82
C ILE A 47 8.88 4.66 -6.96
N LYS A 48 10.16 4.47 -7.27
CA LYS A 48 11.28 5.09 -6.56
C LYS A 48 11.26 6.60 -6.70
N GLY A 49 10.92 7.12 -7.88
CA GLY A 49 10.80 8.55 -8.16
C GLY A 49 9.70 9.19 -7.32
N ALA A 50 8.52 8.59 -7.30
CA ALA A 50 7.40 9.05 -6.48
C ALA A 50 7.71 8.98 -4.97
N GLN A 51 8.35 7.90 -4.52
CA GLN A 51 8.75 7.75 -3.12
C GLN A 51 9.77 8.83 -2.70
N LYS A 52 10.80 9.07 -3.52
CA LYS A 52 11.79 10.14 -3.26
C LYS A 52 11.14 11.52 -3.28
N THR A 53 10.22 11.76 -4.22
CA THR A 53 9.48 13.01 -4.30
C THR A 53 8.63 13.25 -3.05
N ALA A 54 7.97 12.20 -2.53
CA ALA A 54 7.19 12.28 -1.30
C ALA A 54 8.07 12.60 -0.08
N GLN A 55 9.25 11.98 0.03
CA GLN A 55 10.21 12.28 1.10
C GLN A 55 10.74 13.70 1.01
N LEU A 56 11.06 14.17 -0.20
CA LEU A 56 11.51 15.54 -0.42
C LEU A 56 10.41 16.54 -0.05
N ALA A 57 9.16 16.27 -0.46
CA ALA A 57 8.02 17.09 -0.08
C ALA A 57 7.82 17.13 1.44
N HIS A 58 8.00 16.01 2.14
CA HIS A 58 7.95 15.96 3.60
C HIS A 58 8.97 16.92 4.24
N ALA A 59 10.22 16.88 3.77
CA ALA A 59 11.29 17.75 4.27
C ALA A 59 11.01 19.24 3.98
N CYS A 60 10.55 19.56 2.76
CA CYS A 60 10.16 20.93 2.39
C CYS A 60 8.99 21.47 3.23
N LEU A 61 8.09 20.60 3.67
CA LEU A 61 6.91 20.93 4.48
C LEU A 61 7.18 20.83 6.00
N SER A 62 8.45 20.75 6.41
CA SER A 62 8.81 20.75 7.83
C SER A 62 8.32 22.02 8.53
N ARG A 63 7.85 21.85 9.77
CA ARG A 63 7.46 22.98 10.64
C ARG A 63 8.69 23.80 11.04
N ASP A 64 9.83 23.13 11.23
CA ASP A 64 11.11 23.78 11.49
C ASP A 64 11.72 24.28 10.18
N PRO A 65 11.94 25.60 10.01
CA PRO A 65 12.59 26.16 8.83
C PRO A 65 14.02 25.66 8.62
N LYS A 66 14.76 25.34 9.70
CA LYS A 66 16.17 24.89 9.60
C LYS A 66 16.28 23.48 9.04
N ALA A 67 15.24 22.67 9.21
CA ALA A 67 15.16 21.33 8.64
C ALA A 67 14.75 21.32 7.16
N ARG A 68 14.34 22.47 6.58
CA ARG A 68 13.95 22.55 5.17
C ARG A 68 15.20 22.57 4.29
N PRO A 69 15.24 21.78 3.21
CA PRO A 69 16.40 21.74 2.32
C PRO A 69 16.53 23.05 1.52
N LEU A 70 17.75 23.36 1.10
CA LEU A 70 18.00 24.45 0.16
C LEU A 70 17.45 24.08 -1.23
N MET A 71 17.07 25.09 -2.03
CA MET A 71 16.53 24.84 -3.36
C MET A 71 17.55 24.15 -4.30
N SER A 72 18.86 24.37 -4.07
CA SER A 72 19.93 23.62 -4.76
C SER A 72 19.84 22.12 -4.50
N GLN A 73 19.65 21.72 -3.24
CA GLN A 73 19.47 20.32 -2.83
C GLN A 73 18.17 19.73 -3.40
N VAL A 74 17.09 20.52 -3.43
CA VAL A 74 15.81 20.10 -4.03
C VAL A 74 16.00 19.75 -5.51
N VAL A 75 16.68 20.61 -6.27
CA VAL A 75 16.96 20.37 -7.70
C VAL A 75 17.86 19.16 -7.89
N GLU A 76 18.91 19.02 -7.08
CA GLU A 76 19.82 17.87 -7.13
C GLU A 76 19.08 16.54 -6.94
N VAL A 77 18.15 16.48 -5.98
CA VAL A 77 17.34 15.28 -5.73
C VAL A 77 16.34 15.01 -6.86
N LEU A 78 15.73 16.05 -7.43
CA LEU A 78 14.70 15.91 -8.48
C LEU A 78 15.25 15.59 -9.86
N LYS A 79 16.42 16.13 -10.22
CA LYS A 79 17.03 16.01 -11.55
C LYS A 79 17.18 14.57 -12.07
N PRO A 80 17.60 13.57 -11.28
CA PRO A 80 17.72 12.19 -11.78
C PRO A 80 16.40 11.42 -11.85
N LEU A 81 15.32 11.89 -11.19
CA LEU A 81 14.08 11.11 -11.04
C LEU A 81 13.35 10.79 -12.36
N PRO A 82 13.28 11.69 -13.36
CA PRO A 82 12.63 11.39 -14.64
C PRO A 82 13.28 10.24 -15.43
N ASN A 83 14.56 9.95 -15.16
CA ASN A 83 15.31 8.90 -15.86
C ASN A 83 15.10 7.49 -15.27
N LEU A 84 14.31 7.37 -14.20
CA LEU A 84 14.02 6.11 -13.54
C LEU A 84 13.03 5.28 -14.36
N LYS A 85 13.37 4.00 -14.59
CA LYS A 85 12.59 3.07 -15.43
C LYS A 85 11.69 2.10 -14.64
N ASP A 86 11.58 2.26 -13.32
CA ASP A 86 10.78 1.38 -12.46
C ASP A 86 9.30 1.81 -12.42
N MET A 87 8.61 1.62 -13.54
CA MET A 87 7.21 1.99 -13.67
C MET A 87 6.31 1.19 -12.73
N ALA A 88 5.35 1.88 -12.11
CA ALA A 88 4.39 1.26 -11.20
C ALA A 88 3.44 0.30 -11.92
N SER A 89 3.12 0.54 -13.19
CA SER A 89 2.30 -0.36 -14.01
C SER A 89 2.85 -1.80 -14.11
N SER A 90 4.17 -1.95 -14.10
CA SER A 90 4.85 -3.27 -14.13
C SER A 90 5.00 -3.91 -12.75
N SER A 91 4.59 -3.25 -11.67
CA SER A 91 4.72 -3.75 -10.31
C SER A 91 3.47 -4.52 -9.87
N TYR A 92 3.66 -5.79 -9.48
CA TYR A 92 2.60 -6.63 -8.93
C TYR A 92 1.88 -5.98 -7.73
N PHE A 93 2.61 -5.26 -6.88
CA PHE A 93 2.04 -4.58 -5.71
C PHE A 93 1.07 -3.46 -6.11
N PHE A 94 1.37 -2.72 -7.18
CA PHE A 94 0.48 -1.66 -7.67
C PHE A 94 -0.75 -2.24 -8.36
N GLN A 95 -0.58 -3.36 -9.09
CA GLN A 95 -1.68 -4.09 -9.72
C GLN A 95 -2.66 -4.66 -8.69
N SER A 96 -2.16 -5.32 -7.64
CA SER A 96 -3.00 -5.87 -6.58
C SER A 96 -3.77 -4.76 -5.85
N MET A 97 -3.12 -3.64 -5.54
CA MET A 97 -3.77 -2.50 -4.89
C MET A 97 -4.88 -1.87 -5.76
N ARG A 98 -4.68 -1.80 -7.09
CA ARG A 98 -5.73 -1.35 -8.01
C ARG A 98 -6.91 -2.32 -8.04
N GLN A 99 -6.65 -3.62 -8.05
CA GLN A 99 -7.68 -4.65 -8.07
C GLN A 99 -8.53 -4.64 -6.79
N GLU A 100 -7.91 -4.52 -5.61
CA GLU A 100 -8.62 -4.38 -4.34
C GLU A 100 -9.51 -3.13 -4.31
N ARG A 101 -9.00 -1.99 -4.81
CA ARG A 101 -9.82 -0.77 -4.93
C ARG A 101 -11.01 -0.97 -5.84
N ALA A 102 -10.80 -1.59 -7.00
CA ALA A 102 -11.89 -1.90 -7.93
C ALA A 102 -12.93 -2.83 -7.30
N ALA A 103 -12.50 -3.85 -6.56
CA ALA A 103 -13.40 -4.76 -5.84
C ALA A 103 -14.21 -4.06 -4.73
N SER A 104 -13.60 -3.11 -4.01
CA SER A 104 -14.29 -2.35 -2.94
C SER A 104 -15.40 -1.42 -3.46
N LEU A 105 -15.30 -0.95 -4.70
CA LEU A 105 -16.34 -0.13 -5.34
C LEU A 105 -17.51 -1.00 -5.87
N GLY A 106 -17.31 -2.31 -6.00
CA GLY A 106 -18.30 -3.26 -6.52
C GLY A 106 -19.10 -4.01 -5.45
N ASN A 107 -18.76 -3.91 -4.16
CA ASN A 107 -19.44 -4.69 -3.12
C ASN A 107 -19.50 -3.94 -1.76
N PRO A 108 -20.66 -3.37 -1.36
CA PRO A 108 -20.79 -2.59 -0.13
C PRO A 108 -20.77 -3.43 1.16
N ASN A 109 -20.70 -4.77 1.10
CA ASN A 109 -20.88 -5.67 2.25
C ASN A 109 -19.72 -6.67 2.50
N GLY A 110 -18.49 -6.38 2.08
CA GLY A 110 -17.33 -7.23 2.34
C GLY A 110 -16.59 -6.86 3.64
N SER A 111 -16.69 -7.68 4.67
CA SER A 111 -15.92 -7.55 5.91
C SER A 111 -14.40 -7.59 5.65
N GLN A 112 -13.69 -6.57 6.14
CA GLN A 112 -12.23 -6.46 6.03
C GLN A 112 -11.55 -7.60 6.79
N SER A 113 -10.92 -8.53 6.06
CA SER A 113 -9.89 -9.41 6.63
C SER A 113 -8.52 -8.86 6.24
N MET A 114 -7.88 -8.19 7.18
CA MET A 114 -6.49 -7.75 7.07
C MET A 114 -5.57 -8.98 7.10
N LYS A 115 -5.18 -9.50 5.93
CA LYS A 115 -4.04 -10.43 5.79
C LYS A 115 -3.18 -10.06 4.60
N ALA A 116 -2.42 -8.98 4.75
CA ALA A 116 -1.25 -8.74 3.89
C ALA A 116 -0.09 -9.62 4.39
N GLN A 117 -0.14 -10.93 4.11
CA GLN A 117 1.04 -11.78 4.18
C GLN A 117 1.74 -11.73 2.83
N SER A 118 2.87 -11.03 2.79
CA SER A 118 3.80 -11.03 1.67
C SER A 118 4.43 -12.42 1.52
N THR A 119 3.98 -13.20 0.54
CA THR A 119 4.73 -14.35 0.05
C THR A 119 5.73 -13.89 -1.00
N PHE A 120 7.02 -13.97 -0.67
CA PHE A 120 8.10 -13.78 -1.63
C PHE A 120 8.22 -15.04 -2.48
N ALA A 121 7.70 -15.02 -3.71
CA ALA A 121 7.93 -16.10 -4.67
C ALA A 121 9.21 -15.84 -5.46
N ARG A 122 10.23 -16.64 -5.16
CA ARG A 122 11.45 -16.84 -5.95
C ARG A 122 11.08 -17.70 -7.17
N ASN A 123 11.40 -17.21 -8.36
CA ASN A 123 11.55 -17.90 -9.66
C ASN A 123 10.69 -19.14 -9.97
N GLY A 124 9.87 -19.03 -11.04
CA GLY A 124 9.82 -20.05 -12.09
C GLY A 124 8.56 -20.92 -12.22
N VAL A 125 7.91 -20.79 -13.38
CA VAL A 125 7.09 -21.77 -14.13
C VAL A 125 5.58 -21.91 -13.77
N GLN A 126 4.80 -22.00 -14.85
CA GLN A 126 3.35 -21.85 -15.07
C GLN A 126 2.48 -23.06 -14.60
N PRO A 127 1.13 -23.00 -14.69
CA PRO A 127 0.17 -23.65 -13.81
C PRO A 127 -0.47 -24.91 -14.41
N MET A 128 -1.15 -25.72 -13.57
CA MET A 128 -2.55 -26.18 -13.71
C MET A 128 -2.81 -27.40 -12.79
N ARG A 129 -3.91 -27.39 -12.02
CA ARG A 129 -5.00 -28.38 -12.07
C ARG A 129 -5.85 -28.34 -10.80
N SER A 130 -7.13 -28.08 -11.02
CA SER A 130 -8.25 -28.28 -10.12
C SER A 130 -8.44 -29.76 -9.77
N LEU A 131 -8.85 -30.07 -8.53
CA LEU A 131 -9.92 -31.04 -8.30
C LEU A 131 -10.54 -30.84 -6.90
N SER A 132 -11.86 -30.70 -6.92
CA SER A 132 -12.83 -30.63 -5.83
C SER A 132 -13.21 -32.02 -5.29
N TYR A 133 -14.09 -32.05 -4.26
CA TYR A 133 -14.68 -33.15 -3.44
C TYR A 133 -14.05 -33.20 -2.04
N GLY A 134 -14.73 -33.09 -0.89
CA GLY A 134 -16.13 -33.27 -0.46
C GLY A 134 -16.08 -33.60 1.06
N PRO A 135 -17.18 -33.53 1.84
CA PRO A 135 -17.14 -33.10 3.26
C PRO A 135 -17.41 -34.20 4.32
N HIS A 136 -17.20 -33.82 5.60
CA HIS A 136 -17.92 -34.25 6.81
C HIS A 136 -17.53 -35.59 7.52
N ALA A 137 -17.05 -35.49 8.78
CA ALA A 137 -17.49 -36.29 9.93
C ALA A 137 -16.71 -35.95 11.23
N SER A 138 -17.43 -35.49 12.26
CA SER A 138 -17.12 -35.61 13.69
C SER A 138 -17.94 -36.79 14.24
N PRO A 139 -17.47 -37.58 15.24
CA PRO A 139 -18.04 -37.40 16.59
C PRO A 139 -17.14 -37.82 17.78
N TYR A 140 -17.53 -37.35 18.96
CA TYR A 140 -17.06 -37.70 20.32
C TYR A 140 -17.20 -39.18 20.72
N ARG A 141 -16.35 -39.64 21.67
CA ARG A 141 -16.55 -40.53 22.87
C ARG A 141 -15.21 -41.26 23.15
N GLN A 142 -14.72 -41.60 24.35
CA GLN A 142 -15.21 -41.69 25.74
C GLN A 142 -13.96 -41.87 26.64
N SER A 143 -13.91 -41.27 27.84
CA SER A 143 -12.98 -41.68 28.93
C SER A 143 -13.56 -42.90 29.67
N PRO A 144 -12.74 -43.76 30.31
CA PRO A 144 -12.59 -43.69 31.78
C PRO A 144 -11.20 -44.12 32.36
N ARG A 145 -10.89 -43.68 33.59
CA ARG A 145 -9.87 -44.21 34.56
C ARG A 145 -10.52 -45.30 35.45
N PRO A 146 -9.91 -45.99 36.49
CA PRO A 146 -8.59 -45.85 37.17
C PRO A 146 -7.85 -47.19 37.59
N ASN A 147 -6.67 -47.04 38.25
CA ASN A 147 -5.90 -47.90 39.22
C ASN A 147 -5.59 -49.39 38.89
N ASP A 148 -4.48 -50.03 39.30
CA ASP A 148 -3.77 -50.03 40.59
C ASP A 148 -2.37 -50.72 40.50
N LYS A 149 -1.51 -50.40 41.49
CA LYS A 149 -0.44 -51.20 42.15
C LYS A 149 1.00 -51.40 41.57
N GLN A 150 1.94 -50.91 42.41
CA GLN A 150 3.34 -51.28 42.67
C GLN A 150 3.61 -52.81 42.77
N PRO A 151 4.89 -53.26 42.68
CA PRO A 151 5.90 -53.15 43.75
C PRO A 151 7.08 -52.22 43.44
#